data_AF-A0A3B8S4L5-F1
#
_entry.id   AF-A0A3B8S4L5-F1
#
_cell.length_a   1.000
_cell.length_b   1.000
_cell.length_c   1.000
_cell.angle_alpha   90.00
_cell.angle_beta   90.00
_cell.angle_gamma   90.00
#
_symmetry.space_group_name_H-M   'P 1'
#
loop_
_entity.id
_entity.type
_entity.pdbx_description
1 polymer ?
#
loop_
_entity_poly.entity_id
_entity_poly.type
_entity_poly.pdbx_seq_one_letter_code
_entity_poly.pdbx_strand_id
1 'polypeptide(L)'
;MLNNANEGLNDNTAVAPIGGNIGVTLGQQRQNVIHFAARLLEQVIDSSVPITIDAEFDTLTCSSTAATLGSSGPSSYHYGNASSSYPVANTYYVQALANSITGNDLSAASDMTLTFNGDIDNNNDCLDNRNWYYGLDGGGSAQDIDFLSTVLHETLHGLGFLTLVNVNTGSRFNNRDDIFIRMLEDHSEGKTWQQMSNAERVDSASDDPDLHWIGGNVQADIGVLTAGTNQGHVRMHAPNPINSGSSVSHFSNSVSPFELMQPYLNQPAHSIGLAKALLQDIGWTTSIGDKPIIADIGHVEIINSSPTTIDFALLDNDTDIIAVNITASSSNTNIIENSGITFIGNQRLRQINITPISGASGTVNITLTASDGSNSNNQTFQINVVSNLTPSIAINHPSTGDTILTDSQSLSASANDAEDGDISSNIIWSSSIDGVLASGATIAASLSDGNHIITASITDSSSNTETITINITINALSDNDNDGLNNSTEILLGTDPFDSDSDDDYLSDFEEVNRDGNASDYNVGIDSDPNNPDTDGDGYQDGFDANPLSADPPEGNIPLLPYWATGILIALLLLTVRKKN
;
A
#
# COMPACT_ATOMS: atom_id res chain seq x y z
N MET A 1 14.11 11.33 4.57
CA MET A 1 13.27 10.14 4.88
C MET A 1 13.28 9.95 6.37
N LEU A 2 12.13 10.09 7.04
CA LEU A 2 12.07 10.22 8.49
C LEU A 2 11.47 9.01 9.24
N ASN A 3 10.86 8.05 8.54
CA ASN A 3 10.21 6.89 9.18
C ASN A 3 11.18 5.95 9.90
N ASN A 4 10.67 5.18 10.88
CA ASN A 4 11.42 4.11 11.53
C ASN A 4 11.59 2.89 10.61
N ALA A 5 12.29 1.85 11.06
CA ALA A 5 12.41 0.59 10.31
C ALA A 5 11.06 -0.13 10.23
N ASN A 6 10.74 -0.71 9.07
CA ASN A 6 9.47 -1.39 8.76
C ASN A 6 8.22 -0.49 8.86
N GLU A 7 8.38 0.80 8.59
CA GLU A 7 7.28 1.78 8.63
C GLU A 7 7.36 2.70 7.42
N GLY A 8 6.22 3.05 6.83
CA GLY A 8 6.13 4.06 5.79
C GLY A 8 7.09 3.80 4.63
N LEU A 9 8.07 4.68 4.48
CA LEU A 9 9.07 4.60 3.42
C LEU A 9 10.11 3.48 3.61
N ASN A 10 10.23 2.93 4.82
CA ASN A 10 11.15 1.81 5.14
C ASN A 10 10.41 0.49 5.36
N ASP A 11 9.16 0.39 4.90
CA ASP A 11 8.34 -0.81 5.00
C ASP A 11 8.89 -1.94 4.11
N ASN A 12 9.18 -3.09 4.72
CA ASN A 12 9.75 -4.26 4.05
C ASN A 12 8.71 -5.30 3.64
N THR A 13 7.41 -5.00 3.78
CA THR A 13 6.32 -5.87 3.31
C THR A 13 6.49 -6.14 1.82
N ALA A 14 6.62 -7.43 1.46
CA ALA A 14 6.83 -7.86 0.09
C ALA A 14 5.59 -7.57 -0.78
N VAL A 15 5.80 -6.96 -1.94
CA VAL A 15 4.76 -6.65 -2.93
C VAL A 15 5.30 -6.90 -4.33
N ALA A 16 4.41 -7.24 -5.27
CA ALA A 16 4.79 -7.35 -6.67
C ALA A 16 4.97 -5.95 -7.29
N PRO A 17 5.94 -5.77 -8.22
CA PRO A 17 6.03 -4.58 -9.07
C PRO A 17 4.69 -4.23 -9.73
N ILE A 18 4.40 -2.93 -9.88
CA ILE A 18 3.10 -2.45 -10.40
C ILE A 18 3.25 -1.17 -11.22
N GLY A 19 2.56 -1.09 -12.36
CA GLY A 19 2.45 0.15 -13.16
C GLY A 19 3.79 0.79 -13.55
N GLY A 20 4.84 0.00 -13.82
CA GLY A 20 6.19 0.48 -14.12
C GLY A 20 7.02 0.86 -12.89
N ASN A 21 6.53 0.60 -11.68
CA ASN A 21 7.30 0.70 -10.44
C ASN A 21 7.92 -0.67 -10.10
N ILE A 22 9.25 -0.76 -10.16
CA ILE A 22 10.01 -2.00 -9.94
C ILE A 22 10.20 -2.38 -8.46
N GLY A 23 9.61 -1.62 -7.52
CA GLY A 23 9.77 -1.89 -6.09
C GLY A 23 9.16 -3.22 -5.68
N VAL A 24 9.92 -4.03 -4.95
CA VAL A 24 9.50 -5.36 -4.43
C VAL A 24 9.09 -5.33 -2.95
N THR A 25 9.19 -4.17 -2.31
CA THR A 25 8.61 -3.90 -0.99
C THR A 25 7.76 -2.64 -1.04
N LEU A 26 6.81 -2.53 -0.12
CA LEU A 26 5.91 -1.38 -0.03
C LEU A 26 6.69 -0.07 0.16
N GLY A 27 7.70 -0.09 1.05
CA GLY A 27 8.61 1.04 1.25
C GLY A 27 9.34 1.40 -0.04
N GLN A 28 9.91 0.42 -0.75
CA GLN A 28 10.61 0.68 -2.01
C GLN A 28 9.69 1.28 -3.07
N GLN A 29 8.45 0.80 -3.19
CA GLN A 29 7.49 1.37 -4.13
C GLN A 29 7.16 2.84 -3.79
N ARG A 30 6.91 3.16 -2.51
CA ARG A 30 6.71 4.55 -2.05
C ARG A 30 7.91 5.45 -2.37
N GLN A 31 9.14 4.98 -2.10
CA GLN A 31 10.37 5.71 -2.42
C GLN A 31 10.50 5.98 -3.92
N ASN A 32 10.24 4.97 -4.74
CA ASN A 32 10.33 5.08 -6.20
C ASN A 32 9.37 6.14 -6.75
N VAL A 33 8.16 6.25 -6.20
CA VAL A 33 7.20 7.30 -6.56
C VAL A 33 7.74 8.69 -6.21
N ILE A 34 8.29 8.87 -5.01
CA ILE A 34 8.88 10.14 -4.58
C ILE A 34 10.05 10.54 -5.48
N HIS A 35 10.95 9.60 -5.79
CA HIS A 35 12.06 9.85 -6.71
C HIS A 35 11.59 10.15 -8.14
N PHE A 36 10.51 9.50 -8.61
CA PHE A 36 9.95 9.78 -9.92
C PHE A 36 9.35 11.19 -9.99
N ALA A 37 8.61 11.63 -8.96
CA ALA A 37 8.10 12.99 -8.83
C ALA A 37 9.23 14.03 -8.83
N ALA A 38 10.28 13.80 -8.03
CA ALA A 38 11.44 14.68 -7.97
C ALA A 38 12.13 14.82 -9.34
N ARG A 39 12.35 13.71 -10.06
CA ARG A 39 12.95 13.73 -11.40
C ARG A 39 12.10 14.49 -12.42
N LEU A 40 10.77 14.47 -12.29
CA LEU A 40 9.89 15.28 -13.14
C LEU A 40 10.10 16.77 -12.85
N LEU A 41 10.06 17.15 -11.58
CA LEU A 41 10.23 18.55 -11.15
C LEU A 41 11.63 19.10 -11.47
N GLU A 42 12.66 18.26 -11.45
CA GLU A 42 14.02 18.61 -11.92
C GLU A 42 14.05 19.01 -13.40
N GLN A 43 13.12 18.52 -14.23
CA GLN A 43 13.04 18.97 -15.62
C GLN A 43 12.38 20.34 -15.74
N VAL A 44 11.53 20.70 -14.77
CA VAL A 44 10.75 21.95 -14.77
C VAL A 44 11.53 23.09 -14.12
N ILE A 45 12.16 22.85 -12.97
CA ILE A 45 12.76 23.88 -12.11
C ILE A 45 14.27 23.96 -12.35
N ASP A 46 14.74 25.17 -12.70
CA ASP A 46 16.18 25.44 -12.83
C ASP A 46 16.70 26.04 -11.52
N SER A 47 17.32 25.20 -10.69
CA SER A 47 17.98 25.62 -9.47
C SER A 47 19.44 25.16 -9.41
N SER A 48 20.32 26.09 -9.03
CA SER A 48 21.73 25.80 -8.78
C SER A 48 21.98 25.24 -7.38
N VAL A 49 20.97 25.23 -6.51
CA VAL A 49 21.02 24.70 -5.15
C VAL A 49 20.09 23.48 -5.07
N PRO A 50 20.56 22.32 -4.57
CA PRO A 50 19.70 21.16 -4.38
C PRO A 50 18.51 21.49 -3.48
N ILE A 51 17.32 21.06 -3.87
CA ILE A 51 16.11 21.15 -3.04
C ILE A 51 16.02 19.86 -2.23
N THR A 52 16.03 20.01 -0.91
CA THR A 52 16.04 18.91 0.05
C THR A 52 14.66 18.72 0.66
N ILE A 53 14.18 17.48 0.61
CA ILE A 53 12.82 17.13 1.02
C ILE A 53 12.87 16.08 2.12
N ASP A 54 12.26 16.37 3.26
CA ASP A 54 11.97 15.38 4.28
C ASP A 54 10.58 14.81 4.07
N ALA A 55 10.50 13.52 3.72
CA ALA A 55 9.24 12.81 3.53
C ALA A 55 9.06 11.72 4.60
N GLU A 56 7.81 11.52 4.99
CA GLU A 56 7.36 10.44 5.87
C GLU A 56 5.91 10.03 5.59
N PHE A 57 5.54 8.83 6.04
CA PHE A 57 4.15 8.45 6.26
C PHE A 57 3.81 8.53 7.75
N ASP A 58 2.68 9.14 8.09
CA ASP A 58 2.13 9.19 9.45
C ASP A 58 0.59 9.20 9.37
N THR A 59 -0.08 9.01 10.50
CA THR A 59 -1.54 9.09 10.58
C THR A 59 -1.99 10.54 10.36
N LEU A 60 -2.79 10.74 9.32
CA LEU A 60 -3.53 11.99 9.07
C LEU A 60 -5.03 11.75 9.17
N THR A 61 -5.83 12.81 9.23
CA THR A 61 -7.29 12.71 9.36
C THR A 61 -7.85 11.77 8.29
N CYS A 62 -8.54 10.71 8.74
CA CYS A 62 -9.28 9.83 7.86
C CYS A 62 -10.63 9.39 8.45
N SER A 63 -11.59 9.20 7.56
CA SER A 63 -12.93 8.65 7.78
C SER A 63 -13.39 7.92 6.53
N SER A 64 -14.53 7.23 6.61
CA SER A 64 -15.13 6.54 5.46
C SER A 64 -15.44 7.44 4.27
N THR A 65 -15.69 8.74 4.50
CA THR A 65 -16.11 9.67 3.43
C THR A 65 -15.08 10.73 3.07
N ALA A 66 -14.04 10.92 3.86
CA ALA A 66 -13.05 11.98 3.66
C ALA A 66 -11.72 11.65 4.33
N ALA A 67 -10.63 12.07 3.69
CA ALA A 67 -9.28 11.96 4.23
C ALA A 67 -8.41 13.15 3.80
N THR A 68 -7.45 13.50 4.64
CA THR A 68 -6.27 14.26 4.22
C THR A 68 -5.30 13.28 3.59
N LEU A 69 -4.97 13.48 2.31
CA LEU A 69 -4.09 12.59 1.54
C LEU A 69 -2.60 12.82 1.88
N GLY A 70 -2.23 14.10 1.96
CA GLY A 70 -0.92 14.55 2.38
C GLY A 70 -1.00 15.92 3.03
N SER A 71 0.10 16.33 3.62
CA SER A 71 0.30 17.66 4.17
C SER A 71 1.75 18.07 3.96
N SER A 72 1.97 19.20 3.34
CA SER A 72 3.31 19.75 3.13
C SER A 72 3.39 21.24 3.36
N GLY A 73 4.60 21.68 3.68
CA GLY A 73 4.96 23.08 3.68
C GLY A 73 6.48 23.30 3.70
N PRO A 74 6.92 24.52 3.36
CA PRO A 74 8.30 24.95 3.53
C PRO A 74 8.72 24.91 5.00
N SER A 75 9.95 24.48 5.25
CA SER A 75 10.51 24.41 6.61
C SER A 75 10.84 25.80 7.17
N SER A 76 11.10 26.78 6.31
CA SER A 76 11.36 28.15 6.73
C SER A 76 11.03 29.19 5.65
N TYR A 77 11.05 30.46 6.06
CA TYR A 77 10.71 31.61 5.21
C TYR A 77 11.78 32.70 5.32
N HIS A 78 12.18 33.28 4.20
CA HIS A 78 13.24 34.28 4.12
C HIS A 78 12.68 35.64 3.68
N TYR A 79 12.98 36.67 4.46
CA TYR A 79 12.54 38.03 4.18
C TYR A 79 13.49 38.75 3.22
N GLY A 80 12.96 39.21 2.10
CA GLY A 80 13.67 40.08 1.17
C GLY A 80 13.50 41.55 1.50
N ASN A 81 14.61 42.29 1.61
CA ASN A 81 14.61 43.74 1.73
C ASN A 81 15.14 44.40 0.45
N ALA A 82 15.17 45.74 0.40
CA ALA A 82 15.58 46.48 -0.81
C ALA A 82 17.05 46.29 -1.22
N SER A 83 17.88 45.70 -0.35
CA SER A 83 19.29 45.36 -0.62
C SER A 83 19.49 43.87 -0.93
N SER A 84 18.44 43.06 -0.85
CA SER A 84 18.50 41.64 -1.20
C SER A 84 18.42 41.44 -2.72
N SER A 85 18.86 40.27 -3.20
CA SER A 85 18.75 39.87 -4.61
C SER A 85 17.36 39.38 -5.03
N TYR A 86 16.39 39.37 -4.11
CA TYR A 86 15.05 38.88 -4.40
C TYR A 86 14.31 39.76 -5.42
N PRO A 87 13.43 39.18 -6.26
CA PRO A 87 12.70 39.91 -7.29
C PRO A 87 11.89 41.08 -6.73
N VAL A 88 11.36 40.95 -5.51
CA VAL A 88 10.52 41.96 -4.88
C VAL A 88 10.94 42.22 -3.43
N ALA A 89 11.22 43.48 -3.13
CA ALA A 89 11.56 43.91 -1.77
C ALA A 89 10.34 43.87 -0.83
N ASN A 90 10.62 43.82 0.48
CA ASN A 90 9.64 43.76 1.56
C ASN A 90 8.67 42.57 1.45
N THR A 91 9.17 41.43 0.98
CA THR A 91 8.38 40.24 0.64
C THR A 91 9.04 38.98 1.21
N TYR A 92 8.25 38.03 1.70
CA TYR A 92 8.71 36.71 2.12
C TYR A 92 8.72 35.71 0.97
N TYR A 93 9.74 34.86 0.97
CA TYR A 93 9.96 33.76 0.05
C TYR A 93 10.13 32.46 0.84
N VAL A 94 9.63 31.35 0.31
CA VAL A 94 9.85 30.02 0.90
C VAL A 94 11.32 29.60 0.75
N GLN A 95 11.82 28.75 1.65
CA GLN A 95 13.24 28.37 1.70
C GLN A 95 13.81 27.92 0.36
N ALA A 96 13.18 26.93 -0.31
CA ALA A 96 13.64 26.41 -1.59
C ALA A 96 13.79 27.52 -2.66
N LEU A 97 12.80 28.40 -2.77
CA LEU A 97 12.81 29.51 -3.73
C LEU A 97 13.90 30.54 -3.36
N ALA A 98 14.04 30.84 -2.07
CA ALA A 98 15.07 31.77 -1.60
C ALA A 98 16.49 31.23 -1.85
N ASN A 99 16.70 29.94 -1.65
CA ASN A 99 17.93 29.23 -1.95
C ASN A 99 18.25 29.33 -3.45
N SER A 100 17.26 29.03 -4.30
CA SER A 100 17.38 29.12 -5.76
C SER A 100 17.75 30.52 -6.26
N ILE A 101 17.04 31.55 -5.79
CA ILE A 101 17.27 32.96 -6.18
C ILE A 101 18.67 33.44 -5.75
N THR A 102 19.11 33.06 -4.56
CA THR A 102 20.39 33.54 -4.02
C THR A 102 21.59 32.69 -4.46
N GLY A 103 21.35 31.49 -5.00
CA GLY A 103 22.39 30.52 -5.34
C GLY A 103 23.14 29.98 -4.12
N ASN A 104 22.55 30.06 -2.93
CA ASN A 104 23.15 29.61 -1.67
C ASN A 104 22.12 28.86 -0.83
N ASP A 105 22.56 27.83 -0.12
CA ASP A 105 21.75 27.22 0.92
C ASP A 105 21.72 28.12 2.17
N LEU A 106 20.53 28.65 2.49
CA LEU A 106 20.32 29.62 3.56
C LEU A 106 20.00 28.98 4.92
N SER A 107 19.79 27.65 4.97
CA SER A 107 19.43 26.92 6.18
C SER A 107 19.91 25.48 6.11
N ALA A 108 20.55 24.99 7.18
CA ALA A 108 21.01 23.60 7.23
C ALA A 108 19.87 22.57 7.37
N ALA A 109 18.63 23.01 7.59
CA ALA A 109 17.45 22.14 7.62
C ALA A 109 16.92 21.93 6.21
N SER A 110 16.26 20.79 5.98
CA SER A 110 15.60 20.49 4.70
C SER A 110 14.65 21.61 4.27
N ASP A 111 14.51 21.86 2.97
CA ASP A 111 13.73 22.98 2.45
C ASP A 111 12.23 22.86 2.71
N MET A 112 11.72 21.63 2.80
CA MET A 112 10.32 21.32 3.07
C MET A 112 10.14 19.96 3.73
N THR A 113 8.95 19.77 4.29
CA THR A 113 8.50 18.50 4.86
C THR A 113 7.21 18.05 4.17
N LEU A 114 7.08 16.76 3.90
CA LEU A 114 5.90 16.11 3.34
C LEU A 114 5.52 14.95 4.25
N THR A 115 4.29 14.99 4.77
CA THR A 115 3.69 13.88 5.52
C THR A 115 2.55 13.32 4.67
N PHE A 116 2.60 12.02 4.36
CA PHE A 116 1.55 11.32 3.64
C PHE A 116 0.73 10.45 4.59
N ASN A 117 -0.55 10.27 4.30
CA ASN A 117 -1.44 9.52 5.19
C ASN A 117 -1.16 8.01 5.14
N GLY A 118 -0.59 7.48 6.22
CA GLY A 118 -0.34 6.04 6.41
C GLY A 118 -1.61 5.21 6.57
N ASP A 119 -2.72 5.81 7.00
CA ASP A 119 -3.96 5.08 7.28
C ASP A 119 -4.68 4.59 6.02
N ILE A 120 -4.37 5.16 4.86
CA ILE A 120 -5.01 4.78 3.58
C ILE A 120 -4.72 3.32 3.22
N ASP A 121 -3.52 2.79 3.49
CA ASP A 121 -3.21 1.37 3.19
C ASP A 121 -3.68 0.38 4.28
N ASN A 122 -4.24 0.88 5.39
CA ASN A 122 -4.49 0.06 6.58
C ASN A 122 -5.86 -0.62 6.59
N ASN A 123 -6.70 -0.44 5.54
CA ASN A 123 -8.04 -1.01 5.43
C ASN A 123 -8.88 -0.86 6.71
N ASN A 124 -8.82 0.33 7.32
CA ASN A 124 -9.44 0.67 8.61
C ASN A 124 -10.67 1.59 8.43
N ASP A 125 -11.45 1.36 7.38
CA ASP A 125 -12.54 2.22 6.89
C ASP A 125 -12.09 3.60 6.40
N CYS A 126 -10.80 3.83 6.19
CA CYS A 126 -10.31 5.04 5.56
C CYS A 126 -10.78 5.12 4.09
N LEU A 127 -11.57 6.14 3.76
CA LEU A 127 -12.21 6.35 2.45
C LEU A 127 -12.98 5.12 1.92
N ASP A 128 -13.69 4.39 2.79
CA ASP A 128 -14.35 3.12 2.45
C ASP A 128 -13.36 2.03 2.00
N ASN A 129 -12.21 1.94 2.67
CA ASN A 129 -11.14 0.95 2.43
C ASN A 129 -10.47 1.08 1.06
N ARG A 130 -10.24 2.33 0.62
CA ARG A 130 -9.41 2.62 -0.55
C ARG A 130 -7.93 2.56 -0.19
N ASN A 131 -7.08 2.17 -1.14
CA ASN A 131 -5.63 2.08 -0.94
C ASN A 131 -4.87 3.13 -1.76
N TRP A 132 -3.58 3.29 -1.48
CA TRP A 132 -2.67 4.00 -2.35
C TRP A 132 -2.33 3.16 -3.60
N TYR A 133 -2.33 3.82 -4.75
CA TYR A 133 -1.76 3.27 -5.98
C TYR A 133 -0.32 3.77 -6.17
N TYR A 134 0.64 2.85 -6.11
CA TYR A 134 2.07 3.14 -6.23
C TYR A 134 2.65 2.93 -7.64
N GLY A 135 1.82 2.64 -8.63
CA GLY A 135 2.24 2.57 -10.03
C GLY A 135 2.62 3.95 -10.58
N LEU A 136 3.53 3.98 -11.54
CA LEU A 136 4.05 5.21 -12.16
C LEU A 136 3.36 5.55 -13.49
N ASP A 137 2.32 4.80 -13.86
CA ASP A 137 1.60 4.88 -15.12
C ASP A 137 0.26 5.63 -15.03
N GLY A 138 -0.12 6.09 -13.84
CA GLY A 138 -1.45 6.66 -13.59
C GLY A 138 -2.57 5.64 -13.81
N GLY A 139 -2.26 4.34 -13.73
CA GLY A 139 -3.19 3.22 -13.94
C GLY A 139 -4.07 2.90 -12.73
N GLY A 140 -4.01 3.71 -11.67
CA GLY A 140 -4.84 3.55 -10.48
C GLY A 140 -6.30 3.42 -10.90
N SER A 141 -6.94 2.33 -10.48
CA SER A 141 -8.37 2.13 -10.71
C SER A 141 -9.15 3.31 -10.12
N ALA A 142 -10.42 3.49 -10.50
CA ALA A 142 -11.29 4.47 -9.82
C ALA A 142 -11.42 4.23 -8.29
N GLN A 143 -10.90 3.09 -7.78
CA GLN A 143 -10.92 2.71 -6.37
C GLN A 143 -9.62 3.03 -5.62
N ASP A 144 -8.49 3.28 -6.28
CA ASP A 144 -7.22 3.57 -5.59
C ASP A 144 -6.76 5.01 -5.83
N ILE A 145 -5.96 5.56 -4.92
CA ILE A 145 -5.55 6.96 -4.95
C ILE A 145 -4.16 7.04 -5.55
N ASP A 146 -3.99 7.80 -6.63
CA ASP A 146 -2.68 7.92 -7.28
C ASP A 146 -1.69 8.65 -6.36
N PHE A 147 -0.72 7.89 -5.83
CA PHE A 147 0.23 8.43 -4.86
C PHE A 147 1.16 9.45 -5.51
N LEU A 148 1.54 9.24 -6.77
CA LEU A 148 2.42 10.16 -7.49
C LEU A 148 1.82 11.56 -7.61
N SER A 149 0.54 11.65 -7.91
CA SER A 149 -0.19 12.93 -7.97
C SER A 149 -0.14 13.65 -6.63
N THR A 150 -0.36 12.91 -5.53
CA THR A 150 -0.27 13.48 -4.18
C THR A 150 1.15 13.98 -3.90
N VAL A 151 2.18 13.20 -4.21
CA VAL A 151 3.57 13.64 -4.01
C VAL A 151 3.87 14.92 -4.79
N LEU A 152 3.49 14.99 -6.08
CA LEU A 152 3.70 16.19 -6.89
C LEU A 152 2.95 17.40 -6.31
N HIS A 153 1.68 17.20 -5.91
CA HIS A 153 0.85 18.24 -5.32
C HIS A 153 1.46 18.81 -4.02
N GLU A 154 1.80 17.93 -3.08
CA GLU A 154 2.40 18.32 -1.80
C GLU A 154 3.77 19.00 -2.00
N THR A 155 4.58 18.51 -2.96
CA THR A 155 5.86 19.14 -3.27
C THR A 155 5.68 20.57 -3.79
N LEU A 156 4.64 20.84 -4.59
CA LEU A 156 4.35 22.17 -5.12
C LEU A 156 3.96 23.18 -4.02
N HIS A 157 3.28 22.73 -2.95
CA HIS A 157 3.09 23.55 -1.75
C HIS A 157 4.44 23.93 -1.12
N GLY A 158 5.33 22.97 -0.91
CA GLY A 158 6.69 23.22 -0.41
C GLY A 158 7.52 24.17 -1.28
N LEU A 159 7.29 24.16 -2.60
CA LEU A 159 7.92 25.06 -3.57
C LEU A 159 7.34 26.48 -3.59
N GLY A 160 6.24 26.73 -2.87
CA GLY A 160 5.67 28.06 -2.67
C GLY A 160 4.29 28.27 -3.29
N PHE A 161 3.60 27.23 -3.73
CA PHE A 161 2.17 27.30 -4.05
C PHE A 161 1.34 27.37 -2.75
N LEU A 162 1.52 28.42 -1.96
CA LEU A 162 0.72 28.67 -0.75
C LEU A 162 0.84 30.12 -0.30
N THR A 163 -0.15 30.57 0.46
CA THR A 163 -0.08 31.84 1.18
C THR A 163 0.42 31.65 2.62
N LEU A 164 1.15 32.64 3.14
CA LEU A 164 1.49 32.73 4.57
C LEU A 164 0.47 33.57 5.36
N VAL A 165 -0.58 34.08 4.71
CA VAL A 165 -1.68 34.76 5.37
C VAL A 165 -2.50 33.75 6.15
N ASN A 166 -2.80 34.06 7.41
CA ASN A 166 -3.80 33.30 8.15
C ASN A 166 -5.18 33.62 7.58
N VAL A 167 -5.75 32.70 6.80
CA VAL A 167 -7.02 32.90 6.09
C VAL A 167 -8.22 33.14 7.01
N ASN A 168 -8.18 32.67 8.27
CA ASN A 168 -9.25 32.88 9.24
C ASN A 168 -9.26 34.28 9.86
N THR A 169 -8.11 34.98 9.85
CA THR A 169 -7.98 36.33 10.42
C THR A 169 -7.59 37.38 9.39
N GLY A 170 -7.20 36.96 8.18
CA GLY A 170 -6.61 37.78 7.12
C GLY A 170 -5.27 38.42 7.49
N SER A 171 -4.66 38.03 8.62
CA SER A 171 -3.41 38.61 9.08
C SER A 171 -2.22 38.04 8.31
N ARG A 172 -1.37 38.94 7.82
CA ARG A 172 -0.11 38.59 7.15
C ARG A 172 0.93 38.03 8.13
N PHE A 173 1.71 37.05 7.69
CA PHE A 173 2.85 36.56 8.45
C PHE A 173 3.83 37.70 8.75
N ASN A 174 4.14 37.91 10.03
CA ASN A 174 4.98 39.01 10.52
C ASN A 174 4.63 40.40 9.96
N ASN A 175 3.35 40.65 9.65
CA ASN A 175 2.86 41.90 9.06
C ASN A 175 3.52 42.27 7.72
N ARG A 176 3.92 41.28 6.91
CA ARG A 176 4.56 41.47 5.60
C ARG A 176 3.94 40.55 4.55
N ASP A 177 4.05 40.96 3.29
CA ASP A 177 3.54 40.16 2.17
C ASP A 177 4.46 38.96 1.95
N ASP A 178 3.87 37.80 1.66
CA ASP A 178 4.57 36.73 0.93
C ASP A 178 4.41 36.95 -0.57
N ILE A 179 5.27 36.32 -1.38
CA ILE A 179 5.25 36.53 -2.83
C ILE A 179 3.96 36.03 -3.48
N PHE A 180 3.30 35.02 -2.92
CA PHE A 180 2.08 34.42 -3.45
C PHE A 180 0.91 35.40 -3.41
N ILE A 181 0.68 36.09 -2.27
CA ILE A 181 -0.45 37.04 -2.17
C ILE A 181 -0.32 38.27 -3.06
N ARG A 182 0.87 38.54 -3.58
CA ARG A 182 1.09 39.65 -4.52
C ARG A 182 0.49 39.38 -5.89
N MET A 183 0.15 38.12 -6.15
CA MET A 183 -0.47 37.65 -7.39
C MET A 183 -1.97 37.36 -7.21
N LEU A 184 -2.59 37.84 -6.12
CA LEU A 184 -4.01 37.65 -5.86
C LEU A 184 -4.78 38.96 -5.96
N GLU A 185 -5.95 38.86 -6.60
CA GLU A 185 -6.95 39.92 -6.69
C GLU A 185 -8.34 39.36 -6.42
N ASP A 186 -9.17 40.17 -5.79
CA ASP A 186 -10.60 39.94 -5.73
C ASP A 186 -11.32 40.86 -6.72
N HIS A 187 -12.03 40.27 -7.69
CA HIS A 187 -12.70 41.01 -8.75
C HIS A 187 -13.95 41.75 -8.27
N SER A 188 -14.61 41.27 -7.20
CA SER A 188 -15.82 41.92 -6.67
C SER A 188 -15.46 43.25 -6.00
N GLU A 189 -14.33 43.27 -5.31
CA GLU A 189 -13.77 44.45 -4.62
C GLU A 189 -12.86 45.32 -5.51
N GLY A 190 -12.33 44.76 -6.60
CA GLY A 190 -11.36 45.42 -7.49
C GLY A 190 -10.05 45.80 -6.79
N LYS A 191 -9.63 44.98 -5.81
CA LYS A 191 -8.42 45.20 -5.00
C LYS A 191 -7.52 43.99 -5.06
N THR A 192 -6.21 44.24 -5.16
CA THR A 192 -5.24 43.19 -4.89
C THR A 192 -5.21 42.88 -3.39
N TRP A 193 -4.85 41.66 -3.04
CA TRP A 193 -4.71 41.25 -1.64
C TRP A 193 -3.72 42.10 -0.83
N GLN A 194 -2.79 42.77 -1.52
CA GLN A 194 -1.86 43.73 -0.92
C GLN A 194 -2.55 45.02 -0.45
N GLN A 195 -3.62 45.43 -1.11
CA GLN A 195 -4.37 46.66 -0.80
C GLN A 195 -5.43 46.42 0.27
N MET A 196 -5.88 45.18 0.43
CA MET A 196 -6.92 44.80 1.38
C MET A 196 -6.47 44.91 2.84
N SER A 197 -7.43 45.20 3.72
CA SER A 197 -7.34 45.02 5.16
C SER A 197 -7.40 43.53 5.53
N ASN A 198 -7.23 43.23 6.82
CA ASN A 198 -7.37 41.86 7.31
C ASN A 198 -8.80 41.33 7.12
N ALA A 199 -9.82 42.15 7.42
CA ALA A 199 -11.22 41.74 7.26
C ALA A 199 -11.56 41.45 5.80
N GLU A 200 -11.16 42.33 4.87
CA GLU A 200 -11.39 42.13 3.43
C GLU A 200 -10.71 40.86 2.90
N ARG A 201 -9.53 40.50 3.42
CA ARG A 201 -8.89 39.22 3.05
C ARG A 201 -9.66 37.99 3.56
N VAL A 202 -10.29 38.07 4.73
CA VAL A 202 -11.15 36.98 5.23
C VAL A 202 -12.37 36.82 4.35
N ASP A 203 -13.01 37.94 4.00
CA ASP A 203 -14.18 37.94 3.12
C ASP A 203 -13.81 37.34 1.75
N SER A 204 -12.73 37.84 1.13
CA SER A 204 -12.20 37.36 -0.16
C SER A 204 -11.80 35.88 -0.15
N ALA A 205 -11.26 35.36 0.95
CA ALA A 205 -10.90 33.94 1.09
C ALA A 205 -12.12 33.00 1.09
N SER A 206 -13.34 33.54 1.14
CA SER A 206 -14.61 32.82 1.04
C SER A 206 -15.53 33.35 -0.07
N ASP A 207 -14.98 34.10 -1.02
CA ASP A 207 -15.72 34.76 -2.10
C ASP A 207 -15.47 34.07 -3.45
N ASP A 208 -15.81 32.79 -3.60
CA ASP A 208 -15.87 32.14 -4.91
C ASP A 208 -17.14 32.63 -5.64
N PRO A 209 -17.04 33.15 -6.89
CA PRO A 209 -15.98 32.95 -7.87
C PRO A 209 -14.95 34.09 -7.99
N ASP A 210 -14.88 35.03 -7.06
CA ASP A 210 -14.27 36.34 -7.21
C ASP A 210 -12.79 36.46 -6.79
N LEU A 211 -12.23 35.47 -6.09
CA LEU A 211 -10.77 35.36 -5.87
C LEU A 211 -10.02 34.78 -7.09
N HIS A 212 -8.99 35.49 -7.54
CA HIS A 212 -8.27 35.14 -8.77
C HIS A 212 -6.76 35.30 -8.68
N TRP A 213 -6.05 34.54 -9.52
CA TRP A 213 -4.63 34.71 -9.77
C TRP A 213 -4.38 35.65 -10.94
N ILE A 214 -3.56 36.69 -10.72
CA ILE A 214 -3.27 37.76 -11.67
C ILE A 214 -1.82 37.77 -12.18
N GLY A 215 -1.07 36.69 -11.94
CA GLY A 215 0.29 36.54 -12.45
C GLY A 215 0.34 36.42 -13.98
N GLY A 216 1.35 37.04 -14.59
CA GLY A 216 1.42 37.21 -16.04
C GLY A 216 1.71 35.94 -16.83
N ASN A 217 2.46 34.99 -16.26
CA ASN A 217 2.74 33.71 -16.90
C ASN A 217 1.50 32.83 -16.90
N VAL A 218 0.82 32.69 -15.75
CA VAL A 218 -0.45 31.95 -15.70
C VAL A 218 -1.47 32.57 -16.65
N GLN A 219 -1.60 33.90 -16.67
CA GLN A 219 -2.50 34.59 -17.60
C GLN A 219 -2.17 34.34 -19.08
N ALA A 220 -0.89 34.13 -19.44
CA ALA A 220 -0.52 33.79 -20.80
C ALA A 220 -0.98 32.36 -21.19
N ASP A 221 -1.03 31.46 -20.21
CA ASP A 221 -1.26 30.04 -20.42
C ASP A 221 -2.73 29.60 -20.20
N ILE A 222 -3.60 30.44 -19.63
CA ILE A 222 -5.03 30.08 -19.39
C ILE A 222 -5.80 29.70 -20.66
N GLY A 223 -5.26 29.92 -21.86
CA GLY A 223 -5.87 29.48 -23.12
C GLY A 223 -6.05 27.96 -23.22
N VAL A 224 -5.33 27.18 -22.39
CA VAL A 224 -5.52 25.73 -22.27
C VAL A 224 -6.80 25.36 -21.50
N LEU A 225 -7.35 26.31 -20.73
CA LEU A 225 -8.55 26.09 -19.93
C LEU A 225 -9.83 26.35 -20.74
N THR A 226 -10.83 25.51 -20.47
CA THR A 226 -12.19 25.62 -20.99
C THR A 226 -13.20 26.13 -19.94
N ALA A 227 -12.84 26.08 -18.66
CA ALA A 227 -13.64 26.62 -17.54
C ALA A 227 -12.75 27.10 -16.39
N GLY A 228 -13.35 27.81 -15.44
CA GLY A 228 -12.66 28.30 -14.22
C GLY A 228 -11.83 29.55 -14.42
N THR A 229 -12.09 30.32 -15.47
CA THR A 229 -11.53 31.66 -15.67
C THR A 229 -12.63 32.72 -15.63
N ASN A 230 -12.27 33.94 -15.21
CA ASN A 230 -13.13 35.12 -15.29
C ASN A 230 -12.25 36.33 -15.61
N GLN A 231 -12.73 37.21 -16.48
CA GLN A 231 -12.02 38.44 -16.87
C GLN A 231 -10.53 38.26 -17.25
N GLY A 232 -10.17 37.10 -17.81
CA GLY A 232 -8.80 36.79 -18.24
C GLY A 232 -7.87 36.38 -17.11
N HIS A 233 -8.40 35.97 -15.95
CA HIS A 233 -7.65 35.42 -14.83
C HIS A 233 -8.22 34.05 -14.43
N VAL A 234 -7.36 33.15 -13.93
CA VAL A 234 -7.80 31.87 -13.37
C VAL A 234 -8.36 32.07 -11.97
N ARG A 235 -9.44 31.35 -11.65
CA ARG A 235 -10.08 31.39 -10.33
C ARG A 235 -9.28 30.59 -9.32
N MET A 236 -9.12 31.14 -8.13
CA MET A 236 -8.55 30.44 -6.98
C MET A 236 -9.67 29.86 -6.10
N HIS A 237 -9.34 28.86 -5.30
CA HIS A 237 -10.29 28.20 -4.42
C HIS A 237 -10.64 29.08 -3.22
N ALA A 238 -11.82 29.68 -3.19
CA ALA A 238 -12.32 30.52 -2.08
C ALA A 238 -13.72 30.08 -1.61
N PRO A 239 -13.89 28.84 -1.11
CA PRO A 239 -15.21 28.32 -0.77
C PRO A 239 -15.84 29.08 0.41
N ASN A 240 -17.17 29.09 0.45
CA ASN A 240 -17.93 29.55 1.61
C ASN A 240 -18.65 28.36 2.28
N PRO A 241 -18.31 27.99 3.53
CA PRO A 241 -17.33 28.62 4.42
C PRO A 241 -15.87 28.32 4.04
N ILE A 242 -14.94 29.08 4.61
CA ILE A 242 -13.48 28.86 4.46
C ILE A 242 -13.14 27.42 4.82
N ASN A 243 -12.49 26.72 3.88
CA ASN A 243 -11.80 25.47 4.13
C ASN A 243 -10.37 25.77 4.58
N SER A 244 -10.08 25.56 5.87
CA SER A 244 -8.74 25.79 6.43
C SER A 244 -7.75 24.77 5.86
N GLY A 245 -6.65 25.25 5.28
CA GLY A 245 -5.64 24.42 4.61
C GLY A 245 -5.77 24.45 3.09
N SER A 246 -6.99 24.58 2.55
CA SER A 246 -7.20 24.60 1.09
C SER A 246 -7.50 25.97 0.51
N SER A 247 -8.28 26.80 1.22
CA SER A 247 -8.70 28.11 0.67
C SER A 247 -7.48 28.96 0.32
N VAL A 248 -7.57 29.69 -0.80
CA VAL A 248 -6.56 30.60 -1.36
C VAL A 248 -5.34 29.89 -1.98
N SER A 249 -4.87 28.80 -1.39
CA SER A 249 -3.66 28.08 -1.83
C SER A 249 -3.92 27.01 -2.90
N HIS A 250 -5.03 27.08 -3.62
CA HIS A 250 -5.39 26.13 -4.69
C HIS A 250 -6.09 26.85 -5.84
N PHE A 251 -6.03 26.27 -7.05
CA PHE A 251 -6.95 26.61 -8.13
C PHE A 251 -8.38 26.16 -7.77
N SER A 252 -9.38 26.88 -8.29
CA SER A 252 -10.78 26.53 -8.06
C SER A 252 -11.14 25.17 -8.66
N ASN A 253 -12.02 24.41 -7.99
CA ASN A 253 -12.60 23.16 -8.52
C ASN A 253 -13.39 23.36 -9.82
N SER A 254 -13.71 24.61 -10.19
CA SER A 254 -14.34 24.95 -11.47
C SER A 254 -13.37 24.98 -12.64
N VAL A 255 -12.06 24.90 -12.40
CA VAL A 255 -11.02 24.90 -13.44
C VAL A 255 -11.08 23.59 -14.22
N SER A 256 -11.16 23.71 -15.54
CA SER A 256 -11.21 22.57 -16.46
C SER A 256 -10.38 22.86 -17.72
N PRO A 257 -9.56 21.94 -18.23
CA PRO A 257 -9.25 20.60 -17.71
C PRO A 257 -8.70 20.62 -16.27
N PHE A 258 -8.69 19.45 -15.62
CA PHE A 258 -8.20 19.31 -14.24
C PHE A 258 -6.77 19.83 -14.13
N GLU A 259 -6.53 20.60 -13.07
CA GLU A 259 -5.22 21.11 -12.71
C GLU A 259 -4.77 20.43 -11.41
N LEU A 260 -3.49 20.04 -11.34
CA LEU A 260 -2.95 19.29 -10.21
C LEU A 260 -3.16 20.01 -8.87
N MET A 261 -3.05 21.34 -8.86
CA MET A 261 -3.20 22.18 -7.67
C MET A 261 -4.66 22.58 -7.38
N GLN A 262 -5.63 21.75 -7.75
CA GLN A 262 -6.99 21.81 -7.20
C GLN A 262 -7.04 21.13 -5.82
N PRO A 263 -7.93 21.54 -4.90
CA PRO A 263 -7.95 21.06 -3.51
C PRO A 263 -8.39 19.58 -3.35
N TYR A 264 -8.91 18.94 -4.40
CA TYR A 264 -9.33 17.55 -4.37
C TYR A 264 -8.75 16.79 -5.56
N LEU A 265 -8.03 15.71 -5.27
CA LEU A 265 -7.46 14.84 -6.29
C LEU A 265 -8.55 13.92 -6.86
N ASN A 266 -9.00 14.22 -8.08
CA ASN A 266 -10.10 13.49 -8.73
C ASN A 266 -9.65 12.60 -9.90
N GLN A 267 -8.40 12.73 -10.32
CA GLN A 267 -7.79 11.91 -11.36
C GLN A 267 -6.26 11.92 -11.25
N PRO A 268 -5.55 10.94 -11.83
CA PRO A 268 -4.10 10.93 -11.88
C PRO A 268 -3.53 12.16 -12.63
N ALA A 269 -2.38 12.63 -12.17
CA ALA A 269 -1.63 13.72 -12.75
C ALA A 269 -0.95 13.28 -14.05
N HIS A 270 -1.20 14.01 -15.13
CA HIS A 270 -0.47 13.85 -16.39
C HIS A 270 0.67 14.85 -16.54
N SER A 271 0.64 15.95 -15.78
CA SER A 271 1.68 16.98 -15.65
C SER A 271 1.42 17.82 -14.39
N ILE A 272 2.26 18.82 -14.13
CA ILE A 272 1.96 19.83 -13.09
C ILE A 272 1.07 20.98 -13.60
N GLY A 273 0.73 20.98 -14.90
CA GLY A 273 -0.18 21.95 -15.52
C GLY A 273 0.23 23.41 -15.30
N LEU A 274 -0.77 24.26 -15.02
CA LEU A 274 -0.61 25.69 -14.76
C LEU A 274 0.26 26.01 -13.53
N ALA A 275 0.54 25.02 -12.67
CA ALA A 275 1.46 25.23 -11.55
C ALA A 275 2.86 25.64 -12.02
N LYS A 276 3.33 25.19 -13.20
CA LYS A 276 4.60 25.64 -13.78
C LYS A 276 4.62 27.15 -13.98
N ALA A 277 3.58 27.69 -14.63
CA ALA A 277 3.45 29.11 -14.89
C ALA A 277 3.30 29.91 -13.57
N LEU A 278 2.61 29.33 -12.57
CA LEU A 278 2.49 29.95 -11.26
C LEU A 278 3.85 30.03 -10.53
N LEU A 279 4.65 28.96 -10.59
CA LEU A 279 6.00 28.96 -10.03
C LEU A 279 6.86 30.08 -10.66
N GLN A 280 6.75 30.30 -11.97
CA GLN A 280 7.42 31.41 -12.65
C GLN A 280 6.93 32.78 -12.14
N ASP A 281 5.62 32.95 -11.95
CA ASP A 281 5.03 34.18 -11.43
C ASP A 281 5.58 34.52 -10.03
N ILE A 282 5.74 33.53 -9.15
CA ILE A 282 6.33 33.76 -7.82
C ILE A 282 7.86 33.89 -7.82
N GLY A 283 8.50 33.68 -8.98
CA GLY A 283 9.91 34.00 -9.20
C GLY A 283 10.85 32.81 -9.35
N TRP A 284 10.35 31.59 -9.56
CA TRP A 284 11.19 30.47 -9.97
C TRP A 284 11.69 30.66 -11.40
N THR A 285 12.97 30.35 -11.62
CA THR A 285 13.48 30.09 -12.96
C THR A 285 13.10 28.66 -13.35
N THR A 286 12.57 28.49 -14.56
CA THR A 286 12.20 27.17 -15.09
C THR A 286 12.96 26.87 -16.37
N SER A 287 13.14 25.59 -16.66
CA SER A 287 13.74 25.12 -17.92
C SER A 287 12.94 25.56 -19.15
N ILE A 288 13.66 25.81 -20.25
CA ILE A 288 13.05 26.05 -21.57
C ILE A 288 12.81 24.70 -22.24
N GLY A 289 11.55 24.26 -22.20
CA GLY A 289 11.11 22.93 -22.67
C GLY A 289 11.51 21.85 -21.69
N ASP A 290 10.52 21.16 -21.15
CA ASP A 290 10.76 20.08 -20.19
C ASP A 290 11.26 18.85 -20.96
N LYS A 291 12.06 18.01 -20.29
CA LYS A 291 12.53 16.76 -20.90
C LYS A 291 11.63 15.63 -20.42
N PRO A 292 11.32 14.65 -21.29
CA PRO A 292 10.65 13.44 -20.85
C PRO A 292 11.51 12.71 -19.82
N ILE A 293 10.86 12.06 -18.86
CA ILE A 293 11.51 11.17 -17.90
C ILE A 293 11.04 9.73 -18.14
N ILE A 294 11.96 8.79 -17.89
CA ILE A 294 11.71 7.35 -17.96
C ILE A 294 11.89 6.79 -16.55
N ALA A 295 10.95 5.98 -16.08
CA ALA A 295 11.06 5.29 -14.81
C ALA A 295 12.30 4.41 -14.77
N ASP A 296 12.80 4.12 -13.57
CA ASP A 296 13.89 3.16 -13.48
C ASP A 296 13.38 1.76 -13.83
N ILE A 297 14.15 1.03 -14.64
CA ILE A 297 13.86 -0.33 -15.09
C ILE A 297 14.67 -1.34 -14.25
N GLY A 298 15.73 -0.87 -13.56
CA GLY A 298 16.57 -1.71 -12.72
C GLY A 298 17.47 -2.66 -13.53
N HIS A 299 17.94 -3.71 -12.86
CA HIS A 299 18.70 -4.78 -13.49
C HIS A 299 17.75 -5.88 -13.93
N VAL A 300 17.91 -6.37 -15.17
CA VAL A 300 17.06 -7.41 -15.73
C VAL A 300 17.92 -8.60 -16.16
N GLU A 301 17.50 -9.80 -15.78
CA GLU A 301 18.08 -11.03 -16.28
C GLU A 301 17.10 -11.68 -17.27
N ILE A 302 17.61 -12.08 -18.44
CA ILE A 302 16.80 -12.65 -19.52
C ILE A 302 17.49 -13.87 -20.15
N ILE A 303 16.68 -14.72 -20.76
CA ILE A 303 17.13 -15.95 -21.41
C ILE A 303 17.46 -15.70 -22.88
N ASN A 304 18.49 -16.35 -23.39
CA ASN A 304 18.96 -16.17 -24.76
C ASN A 304 18.15 -16.92 -25.82
N SER A 305 17.08 -17.62 -25.42
CA SER A 305 16.29 -18.51 -26.26
C SER A 305 14.91 -17.95 -26.60
N SER A 306 14.42 -16.94 -25.87
CA SER A 306 13.12 -16.30 -26.11
C SER A 306 13.15 -14.79 -25.92
N PRO A 307 12.22 -14.05 -26.56
CA PRO A 307 12.01 -12.65 -26.24
C PRO A 307 11.54 -12.46 -24.80
N THR A 308 11.95 -11.35 -24.17
CA THR A 308 11.46 -10.92 -22.86
C THR A 308 10.80 -9.56 -22.97
N THR A 309 9.63 -9.42 -22.36
CA THR A 309 8.90 -8.14 -22.28
C THR A 309 9.14 -7.51 -20.92
N ILE A 310 9.47 -6.22 -20.90
CA ILE A 310 9.73 -5.45 -19.69
C ILE A 310 8.85 -4.20 -19.74
N ASP A 311 8.15 -3.92 -18.65
CA ASP A 311 7.31 -2.73 -18.52
C ASP A 311 8.14 -1.55 -18.00
N PHE A 312 7.85 -0.36 -18.52
CA PHE A 312 8.39 0.89 -17.99
C PHE A 312 7.38 2.01 -18.12
N ALA A 313 7.36 2.89 -17.11
CA ALA A 313 6.60 4.12 -17.17
C ALA A 313 7.46 5.27 -17.73
N LEU A 314 6.81 6.22 -18.38
CA LEU A 314 7.42 7.47 -18.79
C LEU A 314 6.46 8.62 -18.51
N LEU A 315 6.96 9.83 -18.35
CA LEU A 315 6.13 11.02 -18.19
C LEU A 315 6.85 12.21 -18.81
N ASP A 316 6.09 13.17 -19.31
CA ASP A 316 6.62 14.45 -19.73
C ASP A 316 5.68 15.57 -19.31
N ASN A 317 6.23 16.71 -18.91
CA ASN A 317 5.44 17.76 -18.26
C ASN A 317 4.73 18.68 -19.25
N ASP A 318 5.28 18.89 -20.45
CA ASP A 318 4.73 19.82 -21.45
C ASP A 318 4.31 19.13 -22.75
N THR A 319 4.54 17.82 -22.90
CA THR A 319 4.10 17.02 -24.05
C THR A 319 3.16 15.90 -23.64
N ASP A 320 2.05 15.74 -24.38
CA ASP A 320 1.16 14.59 -24.23
C ASP A 320 1.98 13.30 -24.43
N ILE A 321 1.82 12.35 -23.51
CA ILE A 321 2.60 11.13 -23.49
C ILE A 321 2.46 10.30 -24.76
N ILE A 322 1.35 10.42 -25.50
CA ILE A 322 1.13 9.73 -26.77
C ILE A 322 2.07 10.25 -27.87
N ALA A 323 2.51 11.51 -27.77
CA ALA A 323 3.41 12.15 -28.74
C ALA A 323 4.90 11.91 -28.42
N VAL A 324 5.24 11.44 -27.22
CA VAL A 324 6.64 11.13 -26.85
C VAL A 324 7.14 9.90 -27.61
N ASN A 325 8.20 10.08 -28.38
CA ASN A 325 8.86 9.03 -29.15
C ASN A 325 9.94 8.35 -28.31
N ILE A 326 10.01 7.01 -28.37
CA ILE A 326 11.05 6.22 -27.72
C ILE A 326 11.92 5.53 -28.77
N THR A 327 13.23 5.57 -28.55
CA THR A 327 14.21 4.76 -29.29
C THR A 327 15.13 4.04 -28.31
N ALA A 328 15.85 3.02 -28.78
CA ALA A 328 16.81 2.28 -27.98
C ALA A 328 18.12 2.03 -28.72
N SER A 329 19.20 1.87 -27.97
CA SER A 329 20.47 1.36 -28.46
C SER A 329 21.09 0.36 -27.49
N SER A 330 21.68 -0.69 -28.06
CA SER A 330 22.43 -1.72 -27.34
C SER A 330 23.92 -1.40 -27.36
N SER A 331 24.57 -1.54 -26.19
CA SER A 331 26.03 -1.41 -26.08
C SER A 331 26.80 -2.55 -26.74
N ASN A 332 26.13 -3.69 -27.03
CA ASN A 332 26.75 -4.84 -27.66
C ASN A 332 25.75 -5.55 -28.59
N THR A 333 25.80 -5.18 -29.88
CA THR A 333 24.93 -5.73 -30.91
C THR A 333 25.23 -7.17 -31.30
N ASN A 334 26.30 -7.79 -30.76
CA ASN A 334 26.55 -9.22 -30.94
C ASN A 334 25.77 -10.09 -29.95
N ILE A 335 25.15 -9.49 -28.92
CA ILE A 335 24.27 -10.17 -27.96
C ILE A 335 22.82 -9.75 -28.18
N ILE A 336 22.56 -8.44 -28.24
CA ILE A 336 21.23 -7.88 -28.51
C ILE A 336 21.36 -6.87 -29.65
N GLU A 337 20.87 -7.20 -30.84
CA GLU A 337 20.81 -6.25 -31.96
C GLU A 337 19.80 -5.14 -31.68
N ASN A 338 20.03 -3.92 -32.19
CA ASN A 338 19.05 -2.82 -32.05
C ASN A 338 17.69 -3.17 -32.70
N SER A 339 17.69 -3.95 -33.78
CA SER A 339 16.46 -4.48 -34.42
C SER A 339 15.70 -5.48 -33.57
N GLY A 340 16.36 -6.11 -32.59
CA GLY A 340 15.75 -7.01 -31.61
C GLY A 340 15.08 -6.27 -30.45
N ILE A 341 15.15 -4.93 -30.42
CA ILE A 341 14.54 -4.10 -29.40
C ILE A 341 13.32 -3.40 -30.02
N THR A 342 12.14 -3.79 -29.56
CA THR A 342 10.86 -3.28 -30.08
C THR A 342 10.00 -2.74 -28.94
N PHE A 343 9.06 -1.85 -29.26
CA PHE A 343 8.18 -1.22 -28.27
C PHE A 343 6.72 -1.57 -28.54
N ILE A 344 5.97 -1.76 -27.45
CA ILE A 344 4.54 -2.01 -27.46
C ILE A 344 3.85 -0.91 -26.63
N GLY A 345 2.77 -0.36 -27.17
CA GLY A 345 2.01 0.70 -26.54
C GLY A 345 2.58 2.10 -26.78
N ASN A 346 1.72 3.10 -26.60
CA ASN A 346 2.05 4.53 -26.71
C ASN A 346 1.53 5.33 -25.52
N GLN A 347 0.99 4.66 -24.50
CA GLN A 347 0.50 5.30 -23.28
C GLN A 347 1.65 5.56 -22.31
N ARG A 348 1.31 5.92 -21.08
CA ARG A 348 2.25 6.19 -20.00
C ARG A 348 3.02 4.95 -19.55
N LEU A 349 2.33 3.80 -19.47
CA LEU A 349 2.97 2.48 -19.41
C LEU A 349 3.25 1.99 -20.83
N ARG A 350 4.50 1.62 -21.09
CA ARG A 350 4.90 0.97 -22.34
C ARG A 350 5.71 -0.27 -22.04
N GLN A 351 5.76 -1.16 -23.01
CA GLN A 351 6.57 -2.36 -22.91
C GLN A 351 7.72 -2.29 -23.91
N ILE A 352 8.89 -2.73 -23.48
CA ILE A 352 10.02 -3.02 -24.35
C ILE A 352 10.10 -4.54 -24.49
N ASN A 353 10.03 -5.02 -25.73
CA ASN A 353 10.23 -6.43 -26.06
C ASN A 353 11.64 -6.61 -26.64
N ILE A 354 12.44 -7.41 -25.95
CA ILE A 354 13.87 -7.61 -26.20
C ILE A 354 14.09 -9.03 -26.66
N THR A 355 14.68 -9.18 -27.84
CA THR A 355 15.03 -10.48 -28.43
C THR A 355 16.55 -10.60 -28.53
N PRO A 356 17.21 -11.39 -27.67
CA PRO A 356 18.63 -11.69 -27.80
C PRO A 356 18.93 -12.48 -29.07
N ILE A 357 20.18 -12.41 -29.54
CA ILE A 357 20.70 -13.34 -30.53
C ILE A 357 20.76 -14.73 -29.90
N SER A 358 20.15 -15.71 -30.55
CA SER A 358 20.08 -17.09 -30.04
C SER A 358 21.46 -17.64 -29.67
N GLY A 359 21.61 -18.09 -28.43
CA GLY A 359 22.83 -18.66 -27.89
C GLY A 359 23.91 -17.65 -27.47
N ALA A 360 23.71 -16.34 -27.71
CA ALA A 360 24.59 -15.32 -27.16
C ALA A 360 24.34 -15.15 -25.65
N SER A 361 25.37 -14.81 -24.90
CA SER A 361 25.26 -14.54 -23.47
C SER A 361 26.24 -13.45 -23.04
N GLY A 362 25.95 -12.85 -21.89
CA GLY A 362 26.74 -11.79 -21.30
C GLY A 362 25.91 -10.54 -20.99
N THR A 363 26.60 -9.56 -20.43
CA THR A 363 25.97 -8.34 -19.94
C THR A 363 25.96 -7.24 -21.01
N VAL A 364 24.80 -6.60 -21.20
CA VAL A 364 24.56 -5.55 -22.19
C VAL A 364 23.88 -4.36 -21.50
N ASN A 365 24.33 -3.15 -21.78
CA ASN A 365 23.61 -1.95 -21.39
C ASN A 365 22.67 -1.54 -22.53
N ILE A 366 21.40 -1.38 -22.22
CA ILE A 366 20.40 -0.81 -23.13
C ILE A 366 20.16 0.64 -22.72
N THR A 367 20.31 1.56 -23.67
CA THR A 367 19.99 2.98 -23.46
C THR A 367 18.71 3.30 -24.21
N LEU A 368 17.67 3.66 -23.47
CA LEU A 368 16.44 4.22 -23.98
C LEU A 368 16.58 5.73 -24.11
N THR A 369 16.06 6.28 -25.20
CA THR A 369 15.97 7.73 -25.42
C THR A 369 14.50 8.08 -25.61
N ALA A 370 13.97 8.91 -24.71
CA ALA A 370 12.65 9.52 -24.85
C ALA A 370 12.79 10.93 -25.43
N SER A 371 11.96 11.29 -26.40
CA SER A 371 11.97 12.61 -27.03
C SER A 371 10.57 13.10 -27.35
N ASP A 372 10.28 14.34 -26.95
CA ASP A 372 9.09 15.12 -27.33
C ASP A 372 9.22 15.79 -28.73
N GLY A 373 10.38 15.63 -29.39
CA GLY A 373 10.69 16.23 -30.69
C GLY A 373 11.53 17.51 -30.62
N SER A 374 11.57 18.17 -29.47
CA SER A 374 12.43 19.33 -29.18
C SER A 374 13.53 18.97 -28.19
N ASN A 375 13.19 18.23 -27.13
CA ASN A 375 14.11 17.77 -26.11
C ASN A 375 14.15 16.24 -26.05
N SER A 376 15.14 15.74 -25.30
CA SER A 376 15.25 14.32 -25.03
C SER A 376 15.99 14.04 -23.72
N ASN A 377 15.70 12.87 -23.16
CA ASN A 377 16.41 12.32 -22.02
C ASN A 377 16.68 10.83 -22.25
N ASN A 378 17.68 10.31 -21.53
CA ASN A 378 18.09 8.92 -21.64
C ASN A 378 17.96 8.19 -20.31
N GLN A 379 17.56 6.92 -20.36
CA GLN A 379 17.66 5.98 -19.25
C GLN A 379 18.46 4.77 -19.72
N THR A 380 19.53 4.45 -19.00
CA THR A 380 20.34 3.26 -19.29
C THR A 380 20.10 2.23 -18.19
N PHE A 381 19.83 0.99 -18.60
CA PHE A 381 19.68 -0.14 -17.70
C PHE A 381 20.49 -1.32 -18.20
N GLN A 382 20.80 -2.24 -17.29
CA GLN A 382 21.66 -3.38 -17.58
C GLN A 382 20.82 -4.64 -17.74
N ILE A 383 21.14 -5.40 -18.79
CA ILE A 383 20.57 -6.71 -19.06
C ILE A 383 21.67 -7.75 -18.95
N ASN A 384 21.45 -8.77 -18.12
CA ASN A 384 22.26 -9.98 -18.13
C ASN A 384 21.57 -11.04 -19.00
N VAL A 385 22.18 -11.41 -20.12
CA VAL A 385 21.67 -12.46 -20.99
C VAL A 385 22.33 -13.78 -20.61
N VAL A 386 21.53 -14.73 -20.13
CA VAL A 386 21.97 -16.04 -19.67
C VAL A 386 21.43 -17.16 -20.56
N SER A 387 22.03 -18.34 -20.47
CA SER A 387 21.53 -19.54 -21.16
C SER A 387 20.48 -20.31 -20.36
N ASN A 388 20.31 -19.96 -19.09
CA ASN A 388 19.38 -20.61 -18.17
C ASN A 388 19.09 -19.64 -17.01
N LEU A 389 17.83 -19.50 -16.60
CA LEU A 389 17.45 -18.75 -15.40
C LEU A 389 17.42 -19.65 -14.15
N THR A 390 17.25 -19.07 -12.97
CA THR A 390 16.93 -19.87 -11.78
C THR A 390 15.44 -20.24 -11.79
N PRO A 391 15.06 -21.45 -11.33
CA PRO A 391 13.66 -21.83 -11.27
C PRO A 391 12.90 -21.00 -10.22
N SER A 392 11.63 -20.71 -10.49
CA SER A 392 10.71 -20.11 -9.52
C SER A 392 9.98 -21.19 -8.71
N ILE A 393 9.73 -20.94 -7.42
CA ILE A 393 8.99 -21.84 -6.53
C ILE A 393 8.11 -21.06 -5.56
N ALA A 394 6.92 -21.58 -5.27
CA ALA A 394 6.01 -21.07 -4.24
C ALA A 394 5.36 -22.23 -3.48
N ILE A 395 5.31 -22.12 -2.15
CA ILE A 395 4.50 -23.02 -1.32
C ILE A 395 3.07 -22.50 -1.31
N ASN A 396 2.14 -23.35 -1.71
CA ASN A 396 0.72 -23.01 -1.86
C ASN A 396 -0.06 -23.31 -0.57
N HIS A 397 0.35 -24.35 0.16
CA HIS A 397 -0.23 -24.74 1.45
C HIS A 397 0.73 -25.68 2.21
N PRO A 398 0.81 -25.62 3.55
CA PRO A 398 0.20 -24.62 4.45
C PRO A 398 0.86 -23.23 4.34
N SER A 399 0.28 -22.24 5.01
CA SER A 399 0.85 -20.90 5.12
C SER A 399 1.76 -20.78 6.34
N THR A 400 2.67 -19.80 6.31
CA THR A 400 3.49 -19.53 7.50
C THR A 400 2.60 -19.04 8.65
N GLY A 401 2.80 -19.58 9.85
CA GLY A 401 2.02 -19.29 11.06
C GLY A 401 0.87 -20.26 11.32
N ASP A 402 0.55 -21.17 10.39
CA ASP A 402 -0.50 -22.15 10.58
C ASP A 402 -0.20 -23.06 11.78
N THR A 403 -1.22 -23.27 12.61
CA THR A 403 -1.24 -24.28 13.67
C THR A 403 -2.12 -25.43 13.21
N ILE A 404 -1.54 -26.62 13.13
CA ILE A 404 -2.19 -27.83 12.61
C ILE A 404 -2.34 -28.82 13.77
N LEU A 405 -3.53 -29.39 13.87
CA LEU A 405 -3.95 -30.24 14.98
C LEU A 405 -3.91 -31.75 14.64
N THR A 406 -3.41 -32.11 13.46
CA THR A 406 -3.22 -33.49 13.01
C THR A 406 -1.76 -33.76 12.71
N ASP A 407 -1.34 -35.03 12.84
CA ASP A 407 0.04 -35.45 12.52
C ASP A 407 0.25 -35.57 11.00
N SER A 408 -0.79 -35.93 10.24
CA SER A 408 -0.77 -35.98 8.78
C SER A 408 -1.20 -34.65 8.16
N GLN A 409 -0.35 -34.10 7.30
CA GLN A 409 -0.57 -32.85 6.60
C GLN A 409 -0.32 -32.99 5.10
N SER A 410 -1.15 -32.35 4.29
CA SER A 410 -0.87 -32.14 2.87
C SER A 410 0.00 -30.90 2.67
N LEU A 411 1.18 -31.08 2.08
CA LEU A 411 2.07 -30.00 1.66
C LEU A 411 1.95 -29.86 0.14
N SER A 412 1.76 -28.64 -0.35
CA SER A 412 1.65 -28.37 -1.78
C SER A 412 2.46 -27.13 -2.20
N ALA A 413 3.09 -27.23 -3.36
CA ALA A 413 3.90 -26.16 -3.95
C ALA A 413 3.86 -26.27 -5.47
N SER A 414 4.12 -25.16 -6.13
CA SER A 414 4.31 -25.07 -7.58
C SER A 414 5.71 -24.55 -7.89
N ALA A 415 6.33 -25.09 -8.93
CA ALA A 415 7.61 -24.61 -9.43
C ALA A 415 7.61 -24.56 -10.96
N ASN A 416 8.17 -23.48 -11.50
CA ASN A 416 8.26 -23.25 -12.93
C ASN A 416 9.63 -22.68 -13.29
N ASP A 417 10.18 -23.14 -14.40
CA ASP A 417 11.43 -22.65 -14.96
C ASP A 417 11.21 -22.17 -16.41
N ALA A 418 11.92 -21.12 -16.81
CA ALA A 418 11.74 -20.49 -18.12
C ALA A 418 12.15 -21.42 -19.27
N GLU A 419 13.14 -22.27 -19.06
CA GLU A 419 13.64 -23.24 -20.03
C GLU A 419 12.90 -24.59 -19.96
N ASP A 420 12.62 -25.07 -18.75
CA ASP A 420 12.08 -26.42 -18.53
C ASP A 420 10.55 -26.47 -18.40
N GLY A 421 9.90 -25.33 -18.17
CA GLY A 421 8.46 -25.23 -17.94
C GLY A 421 8.05 -25.66 -16.53
N ASP A 422 6.92 -26.36 -16.39
CA ASP A 422 6.46 -26.84 -15.09
C ASP A 422 7.33 -28.01 -14.60
N ILE A 423 8.05 -27.78 -13.51
CA ILE A 423 8.95 -28.74 -12.86
C ILE A 423 8.47 -29.10 -11.44
N SER A 424 7.22 -28.79 -11.11
CA SER A 424 6.64 -28.99 -9.77
C SER A 424 6.75 -30.43 -9.26
N SER A 425 6.77 -31.42 -10.15
CA SER A 425 6.94 -32.84 -9.77
C SER A 425 8.29 -33.16 -9.11
N ASN A 426 9.29 -32.29 -9.28
CA ASN A 426 10.65 -32.51 -8.82
C ASN A 426 10.96 -31.80 -7.48
N ILE A 427 9.97 -31.11 -6.90
CA ILE A 427 10.14 -30.42 -5.61
C ILE A 427 10.49 -31.44 -4.53
N ILE A 428 11.50 -31.13 -3.72
CA ILE A 428 11.94 -31.93 -2.58
C ILE A 428 11.54 -31.19 -1.30
N TRP A 429 10.81 -31.88 -0.42
CA TRP A 429 10.35 -31.34 0.85
C TRP A 429 11.20 -31.84 2.01
N SER A 430 11.51 -30.94 2.95
CA SER A 430 12.10 -31.31 4.23
C SER A 430 11.54 -30.49 5.39
N SER A 431 11.72 -31.00 6.60
CA SER A 431 11.34 -30.41 7.87
C SER A 431 12.55 -30.25 8.76
N SER A 432 12.62 -29.16 9.53
CA SER A 432 13.67 -28.95 10.54
C SER A 432 13.70 -29.99 11.66
N ILE A 433 12.58 -30.71 11.87
CA ILE A 433 12.44 -31.74 12.91
C ILE A 433 12.54 -33.13 12.28
N ASP A 434 11.72 -33.41 11.27
CA ASP A 434 11.58 -34.77 10.70
C ASP A 434 12.55 -35.08 9.53
N GLY A 435 13.35 -34.10 9.10
CA GLY A 435 14.30 -34.27 8.01
C GLY A 435 13.61 -34.33 6.64
N VAL A 436 14.14 -35.16 5.72
CA VAL A 436 13.59 -35.27 4.36
C VAL A 436 12.25 -36.00 4.38
N LEU A 437 11.21 -35.38 3.80
CA LEU A 437 9.85 -35.90 3.80
C LEU A 437 9.57 -36.72 2.54
N ALA A 438 9.42 -36.06 1.40
CA ALA A 438 9.16 -36.69 0.10
C ALA A 438 9.43 -35.71 -1.04
N SER A 439 9.28 -36.19 -2.28
CA SER A 439 9.31 -35.36 -3.48
C SER A 439 7.95 -35.32 -4.19
N GLY A 440 7.59 -34.17 -4.75
CA GLY A 440 6.38 -33.97 -5.55
C GLY A 440 5.73 -32.60 -5.31
N ALA A 441 4.89 -32.19 -6.26
CA ALA A 441 4.15 -30.93 -6.18
C ALA A 441 3.17 -30.92 -5.00
N THR A 442 2.60 -32.08 -4.66
CA THR A 442 1.77 -32.27 -3.47
C THR A 442 2.14 -33.59 -2.82
N ILE A 443 2.41 -33.55 -1.52
CA ILE A 443 2.74 -34.73 -0.72
C ILE A 443 1.84 -34.78 0.51
N ALA A 444 1.57 -35.99 0.99
CA ALA A 444 1.08 -36.21 2.35
C ALA A 444 2.30 -36.53 3.22
N ALA A 445 2.53 -35.73 4.26
CA ALA A 445 3.63 -35.90 5.20
C ALA A 445 3.06 -36.13 6.59
N SER A 446 3.66 -37.06 7.35
CA SER A 446 3.44 -37.14 8.79
C SER A 446 4.54 -36.36 9.49
N LEU A 447 4.15 -35.39 10.32
CA LEU A 447 5.06 -34.49 11.04
C LEU A 447 4.95 -34.76 12.55
N SER A 448 6.08 -34.72 13.24
CA SER A 448 6.10 -34.80 14.71
C SER A 448 5.51 -33.53 15.33
N ASP A 449 5.09 -33.53 16.59
CA ASP A 449 4.68 -32.29 17.27
C ASP A 449 5.83 -31.28 17.42
N GLY A 450 5.51 -30.00 17.30
CA GLY A 450 6.44 -28.88 17.52
C GLY A 450 6.40 -27.80 16.44
N ASN A 451 7.35 -26.88 16.51
CA ASN A 451 7.51 -25.82 15.51
C ASN A 451 8.45 -26.26 14.39
N HIS A 452 7.93 -26.37 13.17
CA HIS A 452 8.69 -26.78 11.99
C HIS A 452 9.03 -25.60 11.11
N ILE A 453 10.24 -25.64 10.55
CA ILE A 453 10.59 -24.93 9.32
C ILE A 453 10.46 -25.94 8.19
N ILE A 454 9.41 -25.81 7.39
CA ILE A 454 9.20 -26.63 6.19
C ILE A 454 9.93 -25.97 5.04
N THR A 455 10.79 -26.73 4.38
CA THR A 455 11.60 -26.29 3.23
C THR A 455 11.15 -27.02 1.98
N ALA A 456 10.82 -26.27 0.94
CA ALA A 456 10.63 -26.79 -0.42
C ALA A 456 11.82 -26.36 -1.28
N SER A 457 12.49 -27.32 -1.91
CA SER A 457 13.65 -27.10 -2.79
C SER A 457 13.35 -27.61 -4.19
N ILE A 458 13.71 -26.85 -5.21
CA ILE A 458 13.60 -27.27 -6.61
C ILE A 458 14.95 -27.08 -7.31
N THR A 459 15.30 -28.01 -8.19
CA THR A 459 16.49 -27.93 -9.05
C THR A 459 16.07 -28.13 -10.49
N ASP A 460 16.51 -27.24 -11.38
CA ASP A 460 16.25 -27.31 -12.82
C ASP A 460 17.19 -28.32 -13.54
N SER A 461 17.03 -28.47 -14.86
CA SER A 461 17.86 -29.36 -15.67
C SER A 461 19.32 -28.90 -15.81
N SER A 462 19.58 -27.62 -15.54
CA SER A 462 20.91 -26.97 -15.55
C SER A 462 21.58 -26.93 -14.18
N SER A 463 21.00 -27.59 -13.18
CA SER A 463 21.49 -27.66 -11.80
C SER A 463 21.42 -26.35 -10.99
N ASN A 464 20.67 -25.34 -11.43
CA ASN A 464 20.34 -24.22 -10.56
C ASN A 464 19.25 -24.64 -9.59
N THR A 465 19.34 -24.16 -8.35
CA THR A 465 18.46 -24.57 -7.26
C THR A 465 17.87 -23.34 -6.58
N GLU A 466 16.57 -23.40 -6.30
CA GLU A 466 15.86 -22.39 -5.51
C GLU A 466 15.19 -23.06 -4.30
N THR A 467 15.10 -22.33 -3.19
CA THR A 467 14.54 -22.84 -1.94
C THR A 467 13.65 -21.82 -1.26
N ILE A 468 12.48 -22.26 -0.81
CA ILE A 468 11.56 -21.44 -0.01
C ILE A 468 11.20 -22.18 1.28
N THR A 469 10.93 -21.41 2.35
CA THR A 469 10.60 -21.94 3.67
C THR A 469 9.35 -21.31 4.25
N ILE A 470 8.59 -22.08 5.02
CA ILE A 470 7.50 -21.60 5.89
C ILE A 470 7.69 -22.10 7.31
N ASN A 471 7.13 -21.37 8.28
CA ASN A 471 7.09 -21.81 9.69
C ASN A 471 5.68 -22.28 10.02
N ILE A 472 5.53 -23.49 10.57
CA ILE A 472 4.23 -24.02 11.04
C ILE A 472 4.38 -24.67 12.41
N THR A 473 3.26 -24.85 13.10
CA THR A 473 3.21 -25.54 14.39
C THR A 473 2.31 -26.76 14.29
N ILE A 474 2.82 -27.92 14.72
CA ILE A 474 2.06 -29.17 14.85
C ILE A 474 1.77 -29.40 16.32
N ASN A 475 0.48 -29.48 16.68
CA ASN A 475 -0.02 -29.71 18.04
C ASN A 475 -0.98 -30.92 18.06
N ALA A 476 -0.61 -32.01 17.40
CA ALA A 476 -1.47 -33.17 17.25
C ALA A 476 -1.65 -33.95 18.57
N LEU A 477 -0.61 -33.98 19.41
CA LEU A 477 -0.60 -34.68 20.70
C LEU A 477 -0.92 -33.77 21.89
N SER A 478 -1.22 -32.49 21.62
CA SER A 478 -1.71 -31.57 22.66
C SER A 478 -3.19 -31.81 22.93
N ASP A 479 -3.65 -31.37 24.09
CA ASP A 479 -5.02 -31.47 24.60
C ASP A 479 -5.43 -30.04 24.96
N ASN A 480 -6.20 -29.39 24.07
CA ASN A 480 -6.41 -27.95 24.12
C ASN A 480 -7.50 -27.54 25.12
N ASP A 481 -8.51 -28.37 25.28
CA ASP A 481 -9.63 -28.18 26.20
C ASP A 481 -9.42 -28.88 27.56
N ASN A 482 -8.45 -29.79 27.64
CA ASN A 482 -8.03 -30.54 28.84
C ASN A 482 -9.05 -31.58 29.30
N ASP A 483 -9.78 -32.19 28.36
CA ASP A 483 -10.75 -33.25 28.65
C ASP A 483 -10.08 -34.65 28.80
N GLY A 484 -8.84 -34.79 28.29
CA GLY A 484 -8.04 -36.02 28.35
C GLY A 484 -7.86 -36.73 27.02
N LEU A 485 -8.53 -36.29 25.95
CA LEU A 485 -8.21 -36.62 24.57
C LEU A 485 -7.13 -35.68 24.02
N ASN A 486 -6.45 -36.10 22.96
CA ASN A 486 -5.57 -35.17 22.24
C ASN A 486 -6.26 -34.72 20.96
N ASN A 487 -5.85 -33.54 20.47
CA ASN A 487 -6.46 -32.89 19.32
C ASN A 487 -6.56 -33.80 18.10
N SER A 488 -5.56 -34.66 17.85
CA SER A 488 -5.59 -35.57 16.69
C SER A 488 -6.59 -36.72 16.85
N THR A 489 -6.83 -37.15 18.09
CA THR A 489 -7.83 -38.18 18.44
C THR A 489 -9.23 -37.59 18.33
N GLU A 490 -9.43 -36.38 18.83
CA GLU A 490 -10.71 -35.66 18.72
C GLU A 490 -11.11 -35.43 17.26
N ILE A 491 -10.20 -34.93 16.43
CA ILE A 491 -10.45 -34.79 14.98
C ILE A 491 -10.77 -36.14 14.32
N LEU A 492 -10.17 -37.24 14.78
CA LEU A 492 -10.45 -38.59 14.26
C LEU A 492 -11.84 -39.08 14.68
N LEU A 493 -12.26 -38.77 15.91
CA LEU A 493 -13.58 -39.10 16.46
C LEU A 493 -14.68 -38.15 15.93
N GLY A 494 -14.30 -37.00 15.40
CA GLY A 494 -15.21 -35.99 14.86
C GLY A 494 -15.65 -34.92 15.86
N THR A 495 -15.08 -34.93 17.06
CA THR A 495 -15.34 -33.96 18.14
C THR A 495 -14.55 -32.66 17.95
N ASP A 496 -14.91 -31.59 18.69
CA ASP A 496 -14.26 -30.28 18.62
C ASP A 496 -13.07 -30.19 19.59
N PRO A 497 -11.81 -30.08 19.11
CA PRO A 497 -10.61 -29.99 19.97
C PRO A 497 -10.51 -28.78 20.91
N PHE A 498 -11.54 -27.95 20.99
CA PHE A 498 -11.59 -26.79 21.87
C PHE A 498 -12.80 -26.82 22.81
N ASP A 499 -13.59 -27.89 22.78
CA ASP A 499 -14.79 -28.05 23.58
C ASP A 499 -14.85 -29.44 24.19
N SER A 500 -14.73 -29.49 25.52
CA SER A 500 -14.62 -30.76 26.25
C SER A 500 -15.86 -31.65 26.18
N ASP A 501 -17.00 -31.11 25.76
CA ASP A 501 -18.32 -31.76 25.69
C ASP A 501 -18.97 -31.32 24.36
N SER A 502 -18.61 -32.00 23.27
CA SER A 502 -18.87 -31.55 21.90
C SER A 502 -20.36 -31.50 21.53
N ASP A 503 -21.21 -32.23 22.25
CA ASP A 503 -22.65 -32.29 22.00
C ASP A 503 -23.53 -31.74 23.14
N ASP A 504 -22.92 -31.12 24.15
CA ASP A 504 -23.53 -30.40 25.28
C ASP A 504 -24.45 -31.29 26.14
N ASP A 505 -24.01 -32.50 26.45
CA ASP A 505 -24.78 -33.54 27.13
C ASP A 505 -24.37 -33.84 28.57
N TYR A 506 -23.39 -33.09 29.06
CA TYR A 506 -22.81 -33.14 30.41
C TYR A 506 -21.82 -34.30 30.66
N LEU A 507 -21.47 -35.09 29.64
CA LEU A 507 -20.26 -35.91 29.62
C LEU A 507 -19.19 -35.24 28.79
N SER A 508 -17.93 -35.47 29.13
CA SER A 508 -16.85 -35.04 28.26
C SER A 508 -16.61 -36.06 27.14
N ASP A 509 -16.09 -35.61 26.00
CA ASP A 509 -15.80 -36.49 24.85
C ASP A 509 -14.92 -37.68 25.29
N PHE A 510 -13.90 -37.42 26.13
CA PHE A 510 -13.08 -38.44 26.77
C PHE A 510 -13.88 -39.46 27.59
N GLU A 511 -14.84 -39.01 28.42
CA GLU A 511 -15.61 -39.89 29.30
C GLU A 511 -16.49 -40.85 28.50
N GLU A 512 -17.00 -40.38 27.37
CA GLU A 512 -17.88 -41.14 26.48
C GLU A 512 -17.15 -42.26 25.73
N VAL A 513 -15.96 -41.95 25.19
CA VAL A 513 -15.16 -42.90 24.39
C VAL A 513 -14.20 -43.76 25.20
N ASN A 514 -14.12 -43.59 26.53
CA ASN A 514 -13.19 -44.32 27.38
C ASN A 514 -13.86 -45.33 28.33
N ARG A 515 -15.09 -45.77 28.04
CA ARG A 515 -15.83 -46.68 28.93
C ARG A 515 -15.23 -48.08 29.01
N ASP A 516 -14.57 -48.52 27.94
CA ASP A 516 -13.82 -49.78 27.91
C ASP A 516 -12.34 -49.64 28.39
N GLY A 517 -11.91 -48.42 28.69
CA GLY A 517 -10.56 -48.06 29.07
C GLY A 517 -9.62 -47.72 27.91
N ASN A 518 -10.15 -47.53 26.70
CA ASN A 518 -9.42 -47.09 25.51
C ASN A 518 -10.02 -45.84 24.85
N ALA A 519 -9.69 -44.67 25.39
CA ALA A 519 -10.12 -43.36 24.84
C ALA A 519 -9.69 -43.05 23.38
N SER A 520 -8.96 -43.94 22.70
CA SER A 520 -8.44 -43.70 21.35
C SER A 520 -9.23 -44.39 20.24
N ASP A 521 -10.30 -45.12 20.57
CA ASP A 521 -11.27 -45.63 19.61
C ASP A 521 -12.71 -45.52 20.14
N TYR A 522 -13.67 -45.33 19.23
CA TYR A 522 -15.09 -45.40 19.54
C TYR A 522 -15.65 -46.79 19.20
N ASN A 523 -16.10 -47.53 20.20
CA ASN A 523 -16.69 -48.86 20.05
C ASN A 523 -18.20 -48.84 20.28
N VAL A 524 -18.96 -48.89 19.17
CA VAL A 524 -20.43 -48.92 19.18
C VAL A 524 -20.97 -50.01 20.13
N GLY A 525 -21.81 -49.59 21.08
CA GLY A 525 -22.45 -50.48 22.06
C GLY A 525 -21.60 -50.79 23.28
N ILE A 526 -20.43 -50.13 23.41
CA ILE A 526 -19.62 -50.10 24.63
C ILE A 526 -19.38 -48.65 25.10
N ASP A 527 -19.17 -47.75 24.14
CA ASP A 527 -18.96 -46.31 24.33
C ASP A 527 -20.21 -45.53 23.90
N SER A 528 -20.48 -44.37 24.54
CA SER A 528 -21.46 -43.39 24.03
C SER A 528 -20.86 -42.60 22.88
N ASP A 529 -21.71 -42.11 21.98
CA ASP A 529 -21.29 -41.36 20.80
C ASP A 529 -21.09 -39.88 21.17
N PRO A 530 -19.84 -39.36 21.21
CA PRO A 530 -19.53 -38.02 21.71
C PRO A 530 -19.98 -36.88 20.79
N ASN A 531 -20.83 -37.19 19.82
CA ASN A 531 -21.45 -36.22 18.91
C ASN A 531 -22.97 -36.39 18.87
N ASN A 532 -23.54 -37.17 19.80
CA ASN A 532 -24.95 -37.41 19.92
C ASN A 532 -25.38 -37.40 21.40
N PRO A 533 -26.09 -36.35 21.85
CA PRO A 533 -26.33 -36.08 23.27
C PRO A 533 -27.40 -36.98 23.91
N ASP A 534 -27.75 -38.09 23.26
CA ASP A 534 -28.72 -39.13 23.64
C ASP A 534 -28.43 -40.35 22.74
N THR A 535 -27.40 -41.14 23.10
CA THR A 535 -26.84 -42.20 22.25
C THR A 535 -27.86 -43.28 21.90
N ASP A 536 -28.76 -43.62 22.81
CA ASP A 536 -29.74 -44.68 22.62
C ASP A 536 -31.15 -44.21 22.22
N GLY A 537 -31.40 -42.90 22.29
CA GLY A 537 -32.58 -42.23 21.78
C GLY A 537 -33.81 -42.38 22.67
N ASP A 538 -33.65 -42.56 23.97
CA ASP A 538 -34.75 -42.75 24.93
C ASP A 538 -35.28 -41.45 25.55
N GLY A 539 -34.60 -40.32 25.30
CA GLY A 539 -34.97 -38.97 25.70
C GLY A 539 -34.28 -38.46 26.97
N TYR A 540 -33.31 -39.18 27.52
CA TYR A 540 -32.38 -38.69 28.53
C TYR A 540 -31.00 -38.44 27.89
N GLN A 541 -30.34 -37.35 28.30
CA GLN A 541 -28.96 -37.10 27.85
C GLN A 541 -27.99 -38.08 28.50
N ASP A 542 -26.91 -38.47 27.83
CA ASP A 542 -26.05 -39.57 28.30
C ASP A 542 -25.42 -39.24 29.66
N GLY A 543 -25.06 -37.97 29.91
CA GLY A 543 -24.59 -37.51 31.22
C GLY A 543 -25.60 -37.58 32.37
N PHE A 544 -26.88 -37.72 32.06
CA PHE A 544 -27.95 -37.94 33.04
C PHE A 544 -28.56 -39.34 33.00
N ASP A 545 -28.22 -40.15 32.01
CA ASP A 545 -28.69 -41.52 31.88
C ASP A 545 -27.78 -42.49 32.67
N ALA A 546 -28.42 -43.40 33.39
CA ALA A 546 -27.71 -44.50 34.04
C ALA A 546 -27.29 -45.59 33.05
N ASN A 547 -27.97 -45.69 31.89
CA ASN A 547 -27.77 -46.72 30.88
C ASN A 547 -27.65 -46.16 29.42
N PRO A 548 -26.74 -45.22 29.12
CA PRO A 548 -26.71 -44.44 27.85
C PRO A 548 -26.54 -45.23 26.53
N LEU A 549 -26.52 -46.57 26.57
CA LEU A 549 -26.39 -47.43 25.38
C LEU A 549 -27.59 -48.35 25.20
N SER A 550 -28.60 -48.25 26.05
CA SER A 550 -29.69 -49.19 26.11
C SER A 550 -30.95 -48.49 26.59
N ALA A 551 -31.75 -48.06 25.61
CA ALA A 551 -32.98 -47.33 25.82
C ALA A 551 -33.79 -47.90 26.98
N ASP A 552 -33.87 -47.13 28.06
CA ASP A 552 -34.67 -47.51 29.21
C ASP A 552 -36.16 -47.36 28.83
N PRO A 553 -37.03 -48.30 29.23
CA PRO A 553 -38.45 -48.18 28.93
C PRO A 553 -38.96 -46.89 29.57
N PRO A 554 -39.74 -46.04 28.84
CA PRO A 554 -40.10 -44.71 29.30
C PRO A 554 -40.68 -44.82 30.71
N GLU A 555 -40.07 -44.14 31.68
CA GLU A 555 -40.47 -44.27 33.09
C GLU A 555 -41.97 -43.99 33.25
N GLY A 556 -42.74 -45.07 33.29
CA GLY A 556 -44.13 -45.05 33.69
C GLY A 556 -44.20 -44.76 35.18
N ASN A 557 -44.28 -43.48 35.53
CA ASN A 557 -44.46 -42.91 36.86
C ASN A 557 -43.24 -43.00 37.78
N ILE A 558 -42.46 -41.91 37.83
CA ILE A 558 -42.01 -41.42 39.14
C ILE A 558 -43.26 -41.18 39.98
N PRO A 559 -43.47 -41.88 41.12
CA PRO A 559 -44.52 -41.48 42.03
C PRO A 559 -44.15 -40.08 42.52
N LEU A 560 -44.98 -39.08 42.16
CA LEU A 560 -44.95 -37.76 42.77
C LEU A 560 -44.70 -37.96 44.27
N LEU A 561 -43.55 -37.48 44.74
CA LEU A 561 -43.24 -37.54 46.16
C LEU A 561 -44.44 -36.93 46.90
N PRO A 562 -45.09 -37.68 47.81
CA PRO A 562 -46.23 -37.16 48.52
C PRO A 562 -45.81 -35.87 49.24
N TYR A 563 -46.66 -34.84 49.25
CA TYR A 563 -46.41 -33.47 49.72
C TYR A 563 -45.71 -33.32 51.10
N TRP A 564 -45.55 -34.40 51.87
CA TRP A 564 -44.75 -34.43 53.08
C TRP A 564 -43.23 -34.51 52.83
N ALA A 565 -42.77 -35.08 51.71
CA ALA A 565 -41.35 -35.22 51.40
C ALA A 565 -40.72 -33.92 50.88
N THR A 566 -41.48 -33.08 50.16
CA THR A 566 -41.06 -31.71 49.80
C THR A 566 -40.97 -30.79 51.02
N GLY A 567 -41.74 -31.07 52.07
CA GLY A 567 -41.63 -30.37 53.37
C GLY A 567 -40.35 -30.69 54.15
N ILE A 568 -39.78 -31.89 53.98
CA ILE A 568 -38.55 -32.31 54.67
C ILE A 568 -37.31 -31.68 54.04
N LEU A 569 -37.27 -31.48 52.71
CA LEU A 569 -36.14 -30.82 52.04
C LEU A 569 -36.05 -29.31 52.37
N ILE A 570 -37.20 -28.63 52.50
CA ILE A 570 -37.25 -27.22 52.92
C ILE A 570 -36.93 -27.08 54.43
N ALA A 571 -37.32 -28.05 55.25
CA ALA A 571 -36.95 -28.08 56.67
C ALA A 571 -35.44 -28.34 56.89
N LEU A 572 -34.80 -29.17 56.05
CA LEU A 572 -33.36 -29.39 56.12
C LEU A 572 -32.55 -28.16 55.67
N LEU A 573 -33.02 -27.39 54.68
CA LEU A 573 -32.37 -26.14 54.27
C LEU A 573 -32.55 -24.98 55.27
N LEU A 574 -33.57 -25.02 56.14
CA LEU A 574 -33.80 -24.00 57.19
C LEU A 574 -33.14 -24.36 58.54
N LEU A 575 -32.69 -25.60 58.73
CA LEU A 575 -32.07 -26.08 59.98
C LEU A 575 -30.53 -26.02 60.00
N THR A 576 -29.88 -25.59 58.92
CA THR A 576 -28.43 -25.33 58.90
C THR A 576 -28.04 -23.88 59.24
N VAL A 577 -29.02 -22.99 59.49
CA VAL A 577 -28.77 -21.67 60.11
C VAL A 577 -29.23 -21.67 61.57
N ARG A 578 -28.24 -21.83 62.48
CA ARG A 578 -28.26 -21.89 63.97
C ARG A 578 -28.25 -23.32 64.53
N LYS A 579 -27.28 -23.76 65.33
CA LYS A 579 -26.22 -23.05 66.07
C LYS A 579 -25.30 -24.12 66.70
N LYS A 580 -23.99 -23.91 66.65
CA LYS A 580 -23.05 -24.06 67.77
C LYS A 580 -21.81 -23.26 67.35
N ASN A 581 -21.72 -22.03 67.85
CA ASN A 581 -20.89 -21.63 69.00
C ASN A 581 -19.48 -21.34 68.55
#